data_AF-A0A9D8D7T5-F1
#
_entry.id   AF-A0A9D8D7T5-F1
#
_cell.length_a   1.000
_cell.length_b   1.000
_cell.length_c   1.000
_cell.angle_alpha   90.00
_cell.angle_beta   90.00
_cell.angle_gamma   90.00
#
_symmetry.space_group_name_H-M   'P 1'
#
loop_
_entity.id
_entity.type
_entity.pdbx_description
1 polymer ?
#
loop_
_entity_poly.entity_id
_entity_poly.type
_entity_poly.pdbx_seq_one_letter_code
_entity_poly.pdbx_strand_id
1 'polypeptide(L)'
;MPAMLGELPTWNLSDLYSGPEGNDLEADLERAAHEAEAFARDYEGKIAGLDGKALGGAVARFEVLSDLMGRIGSYASLYYAQDMADPERGRFSQNVSEQLTDIGTKLVFFRLELNKLADADLVAKQEDPALAKYAPWLRDLRAFRPHQLSDELEKALHEKHVVGRSAWSRLFDETIARLRYPFRNELLTEPQILDKLSSKDHEIRKDAAKSFGKVQGDNVAIFSLVTNTLAKDKEIEDRWRHYARPQSAMNLANVVEDEVVDALVAAVKAAYPRLAHRYYTLKARWFGVDKMPYWDRNAPLPEHDDRVIRWPEAEKIV
;
A
#
# COMPACT_ATOMS: atom_id res chain seq x y z
N MET A 1 6.95 21.86 -17.54
CA MET A 1 5.68 21.14 -17.76
C MET A 1 4.46 21.87 -17.19
N PRO A 2 4.44 22.42 -15.96
CA PRO A 2 3.24 23.04 -15.39
C PRO A 2 2.66 24.20 -16.23
N ALA A 3 3.52 25.07 -16.75
CA ALA A 3 3.09 26.21 -17.57
C ALA A 3 2.34 25.83 -18.87
N MET A 4 2.51 24.60 -19.38
CA MET A 4 1.83 24.16 -20.59
C MET A 4 0.41 23.64 -20.35
N LEU A 5 0.07 23.24 -19.12
CA LEU A 5 -1.23 22.66 -18.78
C LEU A 5 -2.29 23.72 -18.44
N GLY A 6 -1.87 24.95 -18.13
CA GLY A 6 -2.74 26.00 -17.58
C GLY A 6 -2.74 26.00 -16.06
N GLU A 7 -3.65 26.77 -15.46
CA GLU A 7 -3.89 26.76 -14.02
C GLU A 7 -4.60 25.45 -13.65
N LEU A 8 -4.00 24.67 -12.75
CA LEU A 8 -4.55 23.42 -12.26
C LEU A 8 -5.28 23.68 -10.94
N PRO A 9 -6.46 23.09 -10.70
CA PRO A 9 -7.14 23.25 -9.42
C PRO A 9 -6.37 22.54 -8.31
N THR A 10 -6.50 23.06 -7.10
CA THR A 10 -6.06 22.41 -5.87
C THR A 10 -7.27 21.91 -5.10
N TRP A 11 -7.09 20.81 -4.38
CA TRP A 11 -8.14 20.31 -3.50
C TRP A 11 -8.43 21.31 -2.38
N ASN A 12 -9.72 21.53 -2.10
CA ASN A 12 -10.13 22.18 -0.88
C ASN A 12 -10.15 21.16 0.28
N LEU A 13 -9.26 21.32 1.26
CA LEU A 13 -9.18 20.43 2.43
C LEU A 13 -9.93 20.99 3.64
N SER A 14 -10.57 22.16 3.53
CA SER A 14 -11.31 22.79 4.64
C SER A 14 -12.50 21.97 5.11
N ASP A 15 -13.01 21.07 4.27
CA ASP A 15 -14.11 20.16 4.63
C ASP A 15 -13.65 19.11 5.66
N LEU A 16 -12.34 18.84 5.74
CA LEU A 16 -11.75 17.97 6.75
C LEU A 16 -11.28 18.76 7.97
N TYR A 17 -10.43 19.76 7.77
CA TYR A 17 -9.93 20.62 8.85
C TYR A 17 -9.62 22.02 8.33
N SER A 18 -9.74 23.01 9.21
CA SER A 18 -9.51 24.42 8.87
C SER A 18 -8.07 24.71 8.37
N GLY A 19 -7.09 23.91 8.78
CA GLY A 19 -5.70 24.04 8.36
C GLY A 19 -4.76 23.14 9.16
N PRO A 20 -3.46 23.07 8.80
CA PRO A 20 -2.45 22.30 9.56
C PRO A 20 -2.21 22.86 10.97
N GLU A 21 -2.53 24.14 11.20
CA GLU A 21 -2.50 24.82 12.49
C GLU A 21 -3.92 25.10 13.03
N GLY A 22 -4.91 24.37 12.51
CA GLY A 22 -6.31 24.52 12.89
C GLY A 22 -6.58 23.93 14.27
N ASN A 23 -7.26 24.70 15.14
CA ASN A 23 -7.68 24.25 16.48
C ASN A 23 -8.58 22.99 16.42
N ASP A 24 -9.30 22.80 15.31
CA ASP A 24 -10.16 21.63 15.08
C ASP A 24 -9.35 20.34 14.88
N LEU A 25 -8.20 20.41 14.20
CA LEU A 25 -7.30 19.27 14.04
C LEU A 25 -6.61 18.93 15.36
N GLU A 26 -6.08 19.95 16.06
CA GLU A 26 -5.42 19.76 17.36
C GLU A 26 -6.37 19.13 18.38
N ALA A 27 -7.60 19.65 18.48
CA ALA A 27 -8.61 19.10 19.37
C ALA A 27 -8.99 17.65 19.03
N ASP A 28 -9.03 17.30 17.74
CA ASP A 28 -9.33 15.93 17.30
C ASP A 28 -8.17 14.95 17.59
N LEU A 29 -6.92 15.40 17.48
CA LEU A 29 -5.73 14.64 17.89
C LEU A 29 -5.72 14.39 19.40
N GLU A 30 -5.96 15.43 20.21
CA GLU A 30 -6.07 15.30 21.66
C GLU A 30 -7.22 14.38 22.06
N ARG A 31 -8.38 14.53 21.41
CA ARG A 31 -9.55 13.67 21.63
C ARG A 31 -9.22 12.22 21.30
N ALA A 32 -8.57 11.96 20.17
CA ALA A 32 -8.18 10.60 19.78
C ALA A 32 -7.21 9.98 20.79
N ALA A 33 -6.24 10.75 21.28
CA ALA A 33 -5.29 10.29 22.30
C ALA A 33 -5.98 9.97 23.63
N HIS A 34 -6.82 10.87 24.13
CA HIS A 34 -7.58 10.66 25.36
C HIS A 34 -8.54 9.47 25.25
N GLU A 35 -9.27 9.36 24.14
CA GLU A 35 -10.20 8.25 23.92
C GLU A 35 -9.49 6.92 23.81
N ALA A 36 -8.30 6.85 23.19
CA ALA A 36 -7.53 5.62 23.13
C ALA A 36 -7.05 5.15 24.52
N GLU A 37 -6.59 6.09 25.37
CA GLU A 37 -6.21 5.77 26.75
C GLU A 37 -7.39 5.30 27.58
N ALA A 38 -8.53 6.00 27.46
CA ALA A 38 -9.74 5.62 28.13
C ALA A 38 -10.25 4.26 27.64
N PHE A 39 -10.19 4.00 26.33
CA PHE A 39 -10.56 2.71 25.74
C PHE A 39 -9.70 1.57 26.28
N ALA A 40 -8.37 1.75 26.31
CA ALA A 40 -7.45 0.76 26.88
C ALA A 40 -7.75 0.49 28.36
N ARG A 41 -7.86 1.54 29.18
CA ARG A 41 -8.21 1.41 30.61
C ARG A 41 -9.52 0.66 30.82
N ASP A 42 -10.53 0.92 29.99
CA ASP A 42 -11.86 0.36 30.18
C ASP A 42 -11.94 -1.10 29.72
N TYR A 43 -11.17 -1.51 28.71
CA TYR A 43 -11.34 -2.81 28.02
C TYR A 43 -10.14 -3.74 27.98
N GLU A 44 -8.91 -3.27 28.18
CA GLU A 44 -7.70 -4.10 28.13
C GLU A 44 -7.71 -5.16 29.23
N GLY A 45 -7.49 -6.42 28.82
CA GLY A 45 -7.59 -7.62 29.65
C GLY A 45 -9.01 -7.99 30.07
N LYS A 46 -10.05 -7.32 29.55
CA LYS A 46 -11.44 -7.46 30.02
C LYS A 46 -12.41 -7.94 28.93
N ILE A 47 -11.98 -8.05 27.67
CA ILE A 47 -12.87 -8.36 26.54
C ILE A 47 -13.62 -9.69 26.72
N ALA A 48 -12.95 -10.72 27.26
CA ALA A 48 -13.57 -12.01 27.51
C ALA A 48 -14.76 -11.95 28.49
N GLY A 49 -14.72 -11.01 29.45
CA GLY A 49 -15.75 -10.86 30.48
C GLY A 49 -16.97 -10.03 30.03
N LEU A 50 -16.92 -9.40 28.86
CA LEU A 50 -18.04 -8.57 28.37
C LEU A 50 -19.20 -9.45 27.89
N ASP A 51 -20.44 -9.04 28.18
CA ASP A 51 -21.61 -9.60 27.51
C ASP A 51 -21.75 -9.05 26.07
N GLY A 52 -22.72 -9.56 25.31
CA GLY A 52 -22.94 -9.14 23.92
C GLY A 52 -23.18 -7.65 23.78
N LYS A 53 -23.99 -7.06 24.67
CA LYS A 53 -24.31 -5.63 24.65
C LYS A 53 -23.08 -4.77 24.94
N ALA A 54 -22.31 -5.10 25.97
CA ALA A 54 -21.12 -4.38 26.37
C ALA A 54 -20.01 -4.51 25.31
N LEU A 55 -19.85 -5.70 24.71
CA LEU A 55 -18.90 -5.90 23.61
C LEU A 55 -19.32 -5.12 22.37
N GLY A 56 -20.62 -5.09 22.03
CA GLY A 56 -21.15 -4.26 20.95
C GLY A 56 -20.87 -2.77 21.16
N GLY A 57 -21.00 -2.29 22.40
CA GLY A 57 -20.61 -0.93 22.78
C GLY A 57 -19.11 -0.67 22.64
N ALA A 58 -18.26 -1.63 22.98
CA ALA A 58 -16.81 -1.53 22.79
C ALA A 58 -16.46 -1.44 21.30
N VAL A 59 -17.05 -2.29 20.45
CA VAL A 59 -16.83 -2.24 18.99
C VAL A 59 -17.30 -0.90 18.40
N ALA A 60 -18.44 -0.38 18.84
CA ALA A 60 -18.93 0.93 18.38
C ALA A 60 -18.00 2.09 18.77
N ARG A 61 -17.45 2.07 19.99
CA ARG A 61 -16.47 3.08 20.42
C ARG A 61 -15.16 2.97 19.64
N PHE A 62 -14.70 1.75 19.38
CA PHE A 62 -13.53 1.50 18.53
C PHE A 62 -13.75 1.97 17.08
N GLU A 63 -14.94 1.77 16.53
CA GLU A 63 -15.33 2.25 15.19
C GLU A 63 -15.23 3.79 15.10
N VAL A 64 -15.84 4.51 16.04
CA VAL A 64 -15.81 5.99 16.07
C VAL A 64 -14.38 6.52 16.20
N LEU A 65 -13.56 5.90 17.07
CA LEU A 65 -12.16 6.29 17.23
C LEU A 65 -11.35 6.01 15.96
N SER A 66 -11.57 4.86 15.32
CA SER A 66 -10.90 4.50 14.06
C SER A 66 -11.26 5.45 12.92
N ASP A 67 -12.53 5.86 12.81
CA ASP A 67 -12.99 6.84 11.83
C ASP A 67 -12.33 8.21 12.04
N LEU A 68 -12.27 8.68 13.29
CA LEU A 68 -11.59 9.91 13.66
C LEU A 68 -10.09 9.89 13.28
N MET A 69 -9.39 8.83 13.65
CA MET A 69 -7.98 8.65 13.28
C MET A 69 -7.80 8.61 11.76
N GLY A 70 -8.72 7.96 11.04
CA GLY A 70 -8.76 7.91 9.58
C GLY A 70 -8.93 9.30 8.95
N ARG A 71 -9.82 10.14 9.49
CA ARG A 71 -10.02 11.53 9.04
C ARG A 71 -8.75 12.36 9.22
N ILE A 72 -8.13 12.30 10.40
CA ILE A 72 -6.87 12.99 10.73
C ILE A 72 -5.77 12.58 9.74
N GLY A 73 -5.55 11.26 9.58
CA GLY A 73 -4.53 10.74 8.68
C GLY A 73 -4.78 11.08 7.21
N SER A 74 -6.05 11.04 6.78
CA SER A 74 -6.45 11.44 5.43
C SER A 74 -6.11 12.90 5.16
N TYR A 75 -6.45 13.81 6.08
CA TYR A 75 -6.08 15.22 5.94
C TYR A 75 -4.56 15.41 5.83
N ALA A 76 -3.78 14.78 6.71
CA ALA A 76 -2.34 14.90 6.69
C ALA A 76 -1.70 14.40 5.39
N SER A 77 -2.15 13.24 4.90
CA SER A 77 -1.66 12.67 3.63
C SER A 77 -2.06 13.52 2.42
N LEU A 78 -3.30 14.02 2.36
CA LEU A 78 -3.77 14.88 1.27
C LEU A 78 -3.05 16.24 1.28
N TYR A 79 -2.81 16.81 2.46
CA TYR A 79 -2.07 18.06 2.63
C TYR A 79 -0.62 17.91 2.16
N TYR A 80 0.05 16.79 2.48
CA TYR A 80 1.38 16.49 1.95
C TYR A 80 1.39 16.28 0.43
N ALA A 81 0.37 15.57 -0.10
CA ALA A 81 0.27 15.28 -1.53
C ALA A 81 0.09 16.53 -2.42
N GLN A 82 -0.39 17.65 -1.87
CA GLN A 82 -0.49 18.93 -2.60
C GLN A 82 0.89 19.47 -3.05
N ASP A 83 1.94 19.25 -2.24
CA ASP A 83 3.32 19.55 -2.62
C ASP A 83 4.30 18.72 -1.78
N MET A 84 4.73 17.58 -2.35
CA MET A 84 5.64 16.65 -1.66
C MET A 84 7.08 17.17 -1.54
N ALA A 85 7.44 18.25 -2.25
CA ALA A 85 8.75 18.87 -2.17
C ALA A 85 8.84 19.91 -1.03
N ASP A 86 7.70 20.31 -0.45
CA ASP A 86 7.63 21.25 0.65
C ASP A 86 8.03 20.56 1.98
N PRO A 87 9.17 20.96 2.59
CA PRO A 87 9.65 20.35 3.83
C PRO A 87 8.70 20.56 5.02
N GLU A 88 7.93 21.65 5.04
CA GLU A 88 6.99 21.95 6.13
C GLU A 88 5.80 20.99 6.12
N ARG A 89 5.28 20.69 4.92
CA ARG A 89 4.23 19.68 4.72
C ARG A 89 4.72 18.28 5.06
N GLY A 90 5.95 17.95 4.65
CA GLY A 90 6.59 16.69 4.99
C GLY A 90 6.70 16.48 6.51
N ARG A 91 7.21 17.50 7.22
CA ARG A 91 7.31 17.48 8.69
C ARG A 91 5.93 17.34 9.36
N PHE A 92 4.94 18.11 8.91
CA PHE A 92 3.59 18.02 9.45
C PHE A 92 3.00 16.60 9.30
N SER A 93 3.07 16.03 8.10
CA SER A 93 2.55 14.68 7.84
C SER A 93 3.27 13.61 8.66
N GLN A 94 4.58 13.75 8.85
CA GLN A 94 5.35 12.85 9.70
C GLN A 94 4.89 12.94 11.17
N ASN A 95 4.80 14.15 11.72
CA ASN A 95 4.36 14.37 13.10
C ASN A 95 2.96 13.78 13.37
N VAL A 96 2.00 14.01 12.47
CA VAL A 96 0.65 13.43 12.58
C VAL A 96 0.71 11.90 12.51
N SER A 97 1.53 11.34 11.62
CA SER A 97 1.69 9.88 11.48
C SER A 97 2.28 9.25 12.75
N GLU A 98 3.25 9.89 13.38
CA GLU A 98 3.84 9.45 14.65
C GLU A 98 2.80 9.47 15.77
N GLN A 99 2.04 10.57 15.92
CA GLN A 99 0.97 10.65 16.92
C GLN A 99 -0.12 9.58 16.71
N LEU A 100 -0.59 9.39 15.47
CA LEU A 100 -1.57 8.34 15.17
C LEU A 100 -1.03 6.94 15.41
N THR A 101 0.28 6.72 15.24
CA THR A 101 0.93 5.44 15.55
C THR A 101 0.95 5.18 17.06
N ASP A 102 1.30 6.19 17.86
CA ASP A 102 1.28 6.10 19.32
C ASP A 102 -0.14 5.84 19.86
N ILE A 103 -1.14 6.53 19.31
CA ILE A 103 -2.56 6.32 19.62
C ILE A 103 -2.99 4.90 19.23
N GLY A 104 -2.68 4.48 17.99
CA GLY A 104 -3.06 3.17 17.47
C GLY A 104 -2.45 2.01 18.25
N THR A 105 -1.23 2.17 18.76
CA THR A 105 -0.56 1.16 19.60
C THR A 105 -1.38 0.82 20.85
N LYS A 106 -2.00 1.81 21.49
CA LYS A 106 -2.89 1.62 22.66
C LYS A 106 -4.15 0.81 22.35
N LEU A 107 -4.50 0.63 21.07
CA LEU A 107 -5.71 -0.06 20.64
C LEU A 107 -5.46 -1.48 20.12
N VAL A 108 -4.20 -1.87 19.92
CA VAL A 108 -3.83 -3.17 19.31
C VAL A 108 -4.41 -4.34 20.10
N PHE A 109 -4.42 -4.26 21.43
CA PHE A 109 -4.94 -5.32 22.31
C PHE A 109 -6.37 -5.73 21.93
N PHE A 110 -7.20 -4.79 21.46
CA PHE A 110 -8.63 -5.03 21.26
C PHE A 110 -8.88 -6.13 20.23
N ARG A 111 -8.22 -6.02 19.07
CA ARG A 111 -8.31 -7.02 18.00
C ARG A 111 -7.68 -8.35 18.42
N LEU A 112 -6.56 -8.30 19.15
CA LEU A 112 -5.87 -9.49 19.65
C LEU A 112 -6.72 -10.27 20.66
N GLU A 113 -7.39 -9.58 21.59
CA GLU A 113 -8.28 -10.19 22.58
C GLU A 113 -9.56 -10.73 21.95
N LEU A 114 -10.14 -10.01 20.99
CA LEU A 114 -11.26 -10.51 20.18
C LEU A 114 -10.90 -11.83 19.47
N ASN A 115 -9.67 -11.96 18.96
CA ASN A 115 -9.17 -13.21 18.37
C ASN A 115 -8.88 -14.31 19.39
N LYS A 116 -8.69 -13.99 20.67
CA LYS A 116 -8.51 -14.98 21.75
C LYS A 116 -9.84 -15.55 22.26
N LEU A 117 -10.98 -14.90 22.01
CA LEU A 117 -12.29 -15.42 22.40
C LEU A 117 -12.53 -16.84 21.85
N ALA A 118 -13.18 -17.68 22.64
CA ALA A 118 -13.67 -18.97 22.16
C ALA A 118 -14.80 -18.74 21.14
N ASP A 119 -14.89 -19.56 20.09
CA ASP A 119 -15.90 -19.37 19.04
C ASP A 119 -17.33 -19.44 19.61
N ALA A 120 -17.59 -20.39 20.52
CA ALA A 120 -18.89 -20.52 21.18
C ALA A 120 -19.26 -19.28 22.02
N ASP A 121 -18.28 -18.65 22.67
CA ASP A 121 -18.51 -17.43 23.45
C ASP A 121 -18.82 -16.25 22.53
N LEU A 122 -18.06 -16.06 21.45
CA LEU A 122 -18.33 -14.99 20.49
C LEU A 122 -19.71 -15.18 19.82
N VAL A 123 -20.07 -16.40 19.42
CA VAL A 123 -21.39 -16.71 18.85
C VAL A 123 -22.52 -16.35 19.83
N ALA A 124 -22.38 -16.72 21.10
CA ALA A 124 -23.37 -16.37 22.13
C ALA A 124 -23.47 -14.85 22.34
N LYS A 125 -22.34 -14.14 22.39
CA LYS A 125 -22.32 -12.67 22.49
C LYS A 125 -22.97 -12.00 21.27
N GLN A 126 -22.87 -12.60 20.08
CA GLN A 126 -23.47 -12.08 18.83
C GLN A 126 -24.99 -12.24 18.75
N GLU A 127 -25.64 -12.93 19.69
CA GLU A 127 -27.11 -12.94 19.79
C GLU A 127 -27.66 -11.55 20.19
N ASP A 128 -26.85 -10.71 20.83
CA ASP A 128 -27.24 -9.33 21.15
C ASP A 128 -27.19 -8.44 19.90
N PRO A 129 -28.27 -7.69 19.58
CA PRO A 129 -28.33 -6.80 18.42
C PRO A 129 -27.22 -5.74 18.35
N ALA A 130 -26.70 -5.30 19.49
CA ALA A 130 -25.63 -4.30 19.55
C ALA A 130 -24.32 -4.82 18.94
N LEU A 131 -24.06 -6.12 19.03
CA LEU A 131 -22.88 -6.78 18.45
C LEU A 131 -23.19 -7.41 17.09
N ALA A 132 -24.41 -7.93 16.89
CA ALA A 132 -24.81 -8.63 15.67
C ALA A 132 -24.55 -7.82 14.39
N LYS A 133 -24.78 -6.50 14.41
CA LYS A 133 -24.55 -5.62 13.25
C LYS A 133 -23.08 -5.58 12.79
N TYR A 134 -22.13 -5.91 13.68
CA TYR A 134 -20.70 -5.96 13.39
C TYR A 134 -20.22 -7.35 12.95
N ALA A 135 -21.13 -8.29 12.69
CA ALA A 135 -20.79 -9.66 12.29
C ALA A 135 -19.82 -9.75 11.10
N PRO A 136 -19.93 -8.94 10.02
CA PRO A 136 -18.96 -9.00 8.92
C PRO A 136 -17.53 -8.65 9.37
N TRP A 137 -17.38 -7.57 10.13
CA TRP A 137 -16.08 -7.14 10.66
C TRP A 137 -15.48 -8.18 11.62
N LEU A 138 -16.31 -8.75 12.50
CA LEU A 138 -15.89 -9.82 13.40
C LEU A 138 -15.47 -11.08 12.63
N ARG A 139 -16.22 -11.49 11.61
CA ARG A 139 -15.86 -12.64 10.76
C ARG A 139 -14.47 -12.43 10.13
N ASP A 140 -14.24 -11.26 9.53
CA ASP A 140 -12.98 -10.97 8.83
C ASP A 140 -11.80 -10.89 9.81
N LEU A 141 -12.01 -10.27 10.98
CA LEU A 141 -11.03 -10.26 12.06
C LEU A 141 -10.67 -11.69 12.52
N ARG A 142 -11.70 -12.53 12.74
CA ARG A 142 -11.56 -13.90 13.25
C ARG A 142 -10.90 -14.85 12.25
N ALA A 143 -10.90 -14.52 10.96
CA ALA A 143 -10.18 -15.28 9.95
C ALA A 143 -8.65 -15.32 10.22
N PHE A 144 -8.11 -14.34 10.96
CA PHE A 144 -6.70 -14.30 11.35
C PHE A 144 -6.36 -15.08 12.61
N ARG A 145 -7.35 -15.54 13.40
CA ARG A 145 -7.10 -16.25 14.65
C ARG A 145 -6.15 -17.45 14.51
N PRO A 146 -6.26 -18.32 13.47
CA PRO A 146 -5.33 -19.44 13.28
C PRO A 146 -3.87 -19.02 13.00
N HIS A 147 -3.67 -17.74 12.65
CA HIS A 147 -2.41 -17.15 12.22
C HIS A 147 -1.80 -16.19 13.25
N GLN A 148 -2.50 -15.98 14.38
CA GLN A 148 -2.04 -15.12 15.47
C GLN A 148 -1.04 -15.87 16.34
N LEU A 149 0.12 -15.25 16.61
CA LEU A 149 1.15 -15.84 17.45
C LEU A 149 0.90 -15.52 18.93
N SER A 150 1.76 -16.06 19.80
CA SER A 150 1.79 -15.62 21.20
C SER A 150 2.25 -14.17 21.31
N ASP A 151 1.81 -13.47 22.36
CA ASP A 151 2.15 -12.06 22.58
C ASP A 151 3.67 -11.83 22.63
N GLU A 152 4.43 -12.77 23.22
CA GLU A 152 5.90 -12.73 23.26
C GLU A 152 6.52 -12.83 21.85
N LEU A 153 5.97 -13.68 20.98
CA LEU A 153 6.46 -13.83 19.61
C LEU A 153 6.08 -12.64 18.74
N GLU A 154 4.85 -12.12 18.87
CA GLU A 154 4.44 -10.90 18.16
C GLU A 154 5.35 -9.72 18.53
N LYS A 155 5.64 -9.55 19.84
CA LYS A 155 6.58 -8.54 20.32
C LYS A 155 7.99 -8.73 19.76
N ALA A 156 8.52 -9.96 19.80
CA ALA A 156 9.84 -10.26 19.28
C ALA A 156 9.96 -10.01 17.76
N LEU A 157 8.92 -10.34 16.98
CA LEU A 157 8.89 -10.03 15.55
C LEU A 157 8.84 -8.52 15.30
N HIS A 158 8.03 -7.79 16.06
CA HIS A 158 7.94 -6.33 15.96
C HIS A 158 9.29 -5.65 16.25
N GLU A 159 9.96 -6.02 17.35
CA GLU A 159 11.28 -5.47 17.70
C GLU A 159 12.34 -5.77 16.62
N LYS A 160 12.30 -6.96 16.02
CA LYS A 160 13.24 -7.34 14.94
C LYS A 160 12.93 -6.70 13.60
N HIS A 161 11.70 -6.27 13.35
CA HIS A 161 11.28 -5.73 12.04
C HIS A 161 12.18 -4.58 11.56
N VAL A 162 12.53 -3.65 12.47
CA VAL A 162 13.32 -2.44 12.15
C VAL A 162 14.74 -2.79 11.66
N VAL A 163 15.38 -3.76 12.31
CA VAL A 163 16.75 -4.20 11.99
C VAL A 163 16.80 -5.38 11.01
N GLY A 164 15.65 -5.99 10.72
CA GLY A 164 15.46 -7.06 9.74
C GLY A 164 14.85 -6.53 8.45
N ARG A 165 13.60 -6.92 8.17
CA ARG A 165 12.88 -6.62 6.92
C ARG A 165 12.93 -5.16 6.48
N SER A 166 12.75 -4.21 7.41
CA SER A 166 12.79 -2.78 7.11
C SER A 166 14.18 -2.33 6.64
N ALA A 167 15.25 -2.81 7.27
CA ALA A 167 16.61 -2.48 6.88
C ALA A 167 16.96 -3.00 5.48
N TRP A 168 16.53 -4.22 5.13
CA TRP A 168 16.73 -4.77 3.77
C TRP A 168 15.93 -4.02 2.70
N SER A 169 14.71 -3.61 3.01
CA SER A 169 13.90 -2.79 2.09
C SER A 169 14.56 -1.43 1.86
N ARG A 170 15.02 -0.78 2.94
CA ARG A 170 15.77 0.48 2.87
C ARG A 170 17.06 0.35 2.06
N LEU A 171 17.81 -0.74 2.22
CA LEU A 171 19.01 -1.01 1.43
C LEU A 171 18.67 -1.06 -0.07
N PHE A 172 17.57 -1.71 -0.45
CA PHE A 172 17.12 -1.72 -1.84
C PHE A 172 16.77 -0.32 -2.34
N ASP A 173 15.94 0.43 -1.60
CA ASP A 173 15.49 1.77 -1.98
C ASP A 173 16.68 2.73 -2.14
N GLU A 174 17.59 2.75 -1.18
CA GLU A 174 18.79 3.58 -1.23
C GLU A 174 19.73 3.17 -2.37
N THR A 175 19.86 1.87 -2.62
CA THR A 175 20.73 1.37 -3.71
C THR A 175 20.17 1.80 -5.05
N ILE A 176 18.88 1.57 -5.32
CA ILE A 176 18.23 1.97 -6.57
C ILE A 176 18.29 3.49 -6.77
N ALA A 177 17.98 4.28 -5.75
CA ALA A 177 17.97 5.75 -5.86
C ALA A 177 19.35 6.34 -6.24
N ARG A 178 20.45 5.67 -5.86
CA ARG A 178 21.82 6.09 -6.17
C ARG A 178 22.29 5.66 -7.55
N LEU A 179 21.63 4.70 -8.20
CA LEU A 179 22.04 4.24 -9.53
C LEU A 179 22.00 5.38 -10.55
N ARG A 180 22.97 5.37 -11.46
CA ARG A 180 23.05 6.29 -12.58
C ARG A 180 23.23 5.50 -13.86
N TYR A 181 22.48 5.90 -14.88
CA TYR A 181 22.38 5.19 -16.14
C TYR A 181 23.08 6.01 -17.22
N PRO A 182 24.23 5.55 -17.75
CA PRO A 182 24.91 6.21 -18.86
C PRO A 182 24.02 6.23 -20.09
N PHE A 183 23.70 7.40 -20.60
CA PHE A 183 22.89 7.55 -21.80
C PHE A 183 23.44 8.69 -22.63
N ARG A 184 24.11 8.33 -23.74
CA ARG A 184 24.84 9.28 -24.59
C ARG A 184 25.86 10.07 -23.74
N ASN A 185 25.74 11.39 -23.67
CA ASN A 185 26.64 12.25 -22.91
C ASN A 185 26.12 12.62 -21.51
N GLU A 186 25.10 11.91 -21.02
CA GLU A 186 24.43 12.20 -19.75
C GLU A 186 24.43 10.99 -18.82
N LEU A 187 24.27 11.26 -17.52
CA LEU A 187 23.99 10.27 -16.48
C LEU A 187 22.59 10.52 -15.94
N LEU A 188 21.69 9.58 -16.25
CA LEU A 188 20.27 9.70 -15.89
C LEU A 188 19.96 8.95 -14.59
N THR A 189 18.92 9.40 -13.88
CA THR A 189 18.27 8.61 -12.81
C THR A 189 17.39 7.51 -13.40
N GLU A 190 16.91 6.58 -12.58
CA GLU A 190 16.02 5.50 -13.04
C GLU A 190 14.74 6.04 -13.73
N PRO A 191 13.97 6.99 -13.15
CA PRO A 191 12.79 7.51 -13.83
C PRO A 191 13.13 8.16 -15.18
N GLN A 192 14.26 8.88 -15.26
CA GLN A 192 14.69 9.55 -16.48
C GLN A 192 15.09 8.57 -17.60
N ILE A 193 15.77 7.46 -17.29
CA ILE A 193 16.12 6.46 -18.31
C ILE A 193 14.91 5.63 -18.73
N LEU A 194 13.99 5.32 -17.81
CA LEU A 194 12.75 4.59 -18.12
C LEU A 194 11.79 5.42 -18.98
N ASP A 195 11.73 6.74 -18.77
CA ASP A 195 10.99 7.68 -19.64
C ASP A 195 11.40 7.54 -21.12
N LYS A 196 12.69 7.30 -21.39
CA LYS A 196 13.19 7.14 -22.76
C LYS A 196 12.63 5.91 -23.48
N LEU A 197 12.12 4.91 -22.76
CA LEU A 197 11.46 3.73 -23.34
C LEU A 197 10.12 4.06 -24.03
N SER A 198 9.58 5.26 -23.82
CA SER A 198 8.36 5.76 -24.46
C SER A 198 8.65 6.76 -25.59
N SER A 199 9.92 6.95 -25.97
CA SER A 199 10.30 7.80 -27.11
C SER A 199 9.69 7.30 -28.42
N LYS A 200 9.34 8.21 -29.34
CA LYS A 200 8.98 7.87 -30.73
C LYS A 200 10.18 7.27 -31.50
N ASP A 201 11.41 7.65 -31.14
CA ASP A 201 12.65 7.16 -31.74
C ASP A 201 13.07 5.79 -31.18
N HIS A 202 13.21 4.81 -32.07
CA HIS A 202 13.64 3.44 -31.74
C HIS A 202 15.05 3.36 -31.15
N GLU A 203 16.03 4.09 -31.69
CA GLU A 203 17.41 3.99 -31.19
C GLU A 203 17.51 4.59 -29.78
N ILE A 204 16.74 5.64 -29.46
CA ILE A 204 16.61 6.15 -28.09
C ILE A 204 16.11 5.06 -27.13
N ARG A 205 15.03 4.34 -27.50
CA ARG A 205 14.47 3.27 -26.66
C ARG A 205 15.47 2.12 -26.46
N LYS A 206 16.15 1.72 -27.52
CA LYS A 206 17.13 0.64 -27.52
C LYS A 206 18.35 0.97 -26.66
N ASP A 207 18.95 2.14 -26.85
CA ASP A 207 20.09 2.60 -26.06
C ASP A 207 19.72 2.69 -24.58
N ALA A 208 18.54 3.23 -24.27
CA ALA A 208 18.05 3.35 -22.91
C ALA A 208 17.84 1.98 -22.25
N ALA A 209 17.21 1.05 -22.96
CA ALA A 209 16.98 -0.31 -22.47
C ALA A 209 18.29 -1.09 -22.25
N LYS A 210 19.30 -0.85 -23.09
CA LYS A 210 20.63 -1.47 -22.94
C LYS A 210 21.40 -0.88 -21.76
N SER A 211 21.36 0.44 -21.59
CA SER A 211 21.94 1.10 -20.42
C SER A 211 21.30 0.61 -19.12
N PHE A 212 19.96 0.63 -19.06
CA PHE A 212 19.20 0.12 -17.93
C PHE A 212 19.54 -1.35 -17.62
N GLY A 213 19.46 -2.22 -18.63
CA GLY A 213 19.77 -3.64 -18.47
C GLY A 213 21.21 -3.88 -18.01
N LYS A 214 22.18 -3.10 -18.49
CA LYS A 214 23.58 -3.21 -18.06
C LYS A 214 23.73 -2.83 -16.59
N VAL A 215 23.25 -1.66 -16.18
CA VAL A 215 23.39 -1.19 -14.79
C VAL A 215 22.68 -2.13 -13.81
N GLN A 216 21.48 -2.61 -14.15
CA GLN A 216 20.79 -3.61 -13.33
C GLN A 216 21.56 -4.94 -13.28
N GLY A 217 22.12 -5.37 -14.41
CA GLY A 217 22.97 -6.56 -14.49
C GLY A 217 24.24 -6.44 -13.63
N ASP A 218 24.91 -5.30 -13.65
CA ASP A 218 26.09 -5.02 -12.83
C ASP A 218 25.77 -5.06 -11.31
N ASN A 219 24.51 -4.81 -10.93
CA ASN A 219 24.03 -4.81 -9.54
C ASN A 219 23.18 -6.05 -9.18
N VAL A 220 23.11 -7.07 -10.06
CA VAL A 220 22.22 -8.22 -9.87
C VAL A 220 22.49 -8.97 -8.56
N ALA A 221 23.75 -8.99 -8.09
CA ALA A 221 24.14 -9.69 -6.87
C ALA A 221 23.50 -9.09 -5.61
N ILE A 222 23.51 -7.77 -5.46
CA ILE A 222 22.90 -7.10 -4.30
C ILE A 222 21.38 -7.24 -4.33
N PHE A 223 20.75 -7.06 -5.49
CA PHE A 223 19.30 -7.23 -5.61
C PHE A 223 18.86 -8.67 -5.35
N SER A 224 19.60 -9.65 -5.84
CA SER A 224 19.33 -11.06 -5.57
C SER A 224 19.44 -11.38 -4.07
N LEU A 225 20.46 -10.85 -3.39
CA LEU A 225 20.62 -11.03 -1.95
C LEU A 225 19.45 -10.42 -1.17
N VAL A 226 19.05 -9.19 -1.50
CA VAL A 226 17.90 -8.53 -0.85
C VAL A 226 16.63 -9.36 -1.06
N THR A 227 16.29 -9.70 -2.31
CA THR A 227 15.07 -10.45 -2.63
C THR A 227 15.05 -11.81 -1.93
N ASN A 228 16.14 -12.57 -1.97
CA ASN A 228 16.22 -13.88 -1.33
C ASN A 228 16.11 -13.78 0.20
N THR A 229 16.69 -12.75 0.80
CA THR A 229 16.63 -12.56 2.25
C THR A 229 15.22 -12.20 2.69
N LEU A 230 14.55 -11.28 1.99
CA LEU A 230 13.16 -10.91 2.25
C LEU A 230 12.19 -12.07 2.00
N ALA A 231 12.40 -12.84 0.93
CA ALA A 231 11.59 -14.02 0.65
C ALA A 231 11.75 -15.09 1.75
N LYS A 232 12.98 -15.29 2.26
CA LYS A 232 13.23 -16.25 3.34
C LYS A 232 12.68 -15.77 4.69
N ASP A 233 12.83 -14.49 5.01
CA ASP A 233 12.23 -13.88 6.20
C ASP A 233 10.70 -14.05 6.19
N LYS A 234 10.05 -13.73 5.06
CA LYS A 234 8.62 -13.96 4.87
C LYS A 234 8.23 -15.44 4.99
N GLU A 235 8.97 -16.36 4.38
CA GLU A 235 8.67 -17.79 4.48
C GLU A 235 8.76 -18.30 5.92
N ILE A 236 9.74 -17.82 6.69
CA ILE A 236 9.87 -18.16 8.11
C ILE A 236 8.63 -17.68 8.85
N GLU A 237 8.24 -16.41 8.69
CA GLU A 237 7.05 -15.86 9.34
C GLU A 237 5.77 -16.60 8.92
N ASP A 238 5.60 -16.88 7.63
CA ASP A 238 4.44 -17.61 7.11
C ASP A 238 4.30 -18.99 7.77
N ARG A 239 5.41 -19.70 7.99
CA ARG A 239 5.43 -20.99 8.67
C ARG A 239 5.03 -20.87 10.15
N TRP A 240 5.55 -19.87 10.87
CA TRP A 240 5.16 -19.61 12.26
C TRP A 240 3.68 -19.26 12.36
N ARG A 241 3.17 -18.49 11.40
CA ARG A 241 1.76 -18.12 11.29
C ARG A 241 0.90 -19.16 10.60
N HIS A 242 1.42 -20.34 10.26
CA HIS A 242 0.67 -21.44 9.64
C HIS A 242 -0.05 -21.08 8.32
N TYR A 243 0.49 -20.16 7.53
CA TYR A 243 -0.01 -19.93 6.17
C TYR A 243 0.41 -21.07 5.25
N ALA A 244 -0.55 -21.63 4.51
CA ALA A 244 -0.32 -22.78 3.65
C ALA A 244 0.54 -22.45 2.41
N ARG A 245 0.42 -21.21 1.89
CA ARG A 245 1.10 -20.76 0.67
C ARG A 245 1.63 -19.33 0.86
N PRO A 246 2.68 -18.92 0.13
CA PRO A 246 3.27 -17.58 0.26
C PRO A 246 2.27 -16.42 0.05
N GLN A 247 1.27 -16.62 -0.81
CA GLN A 247 0.23 -15.64 -1.11
C GLN A 247 -0.95 -15.65 -0.12
N SER A 248 -1.14 -16.72 0.66
CA SER A 248 -2.35 -16.91 1.48
C SER A 248 -2.58 -15.76 2.47
N ALA A 249 -1.52 -15.23 3.08
CA ALA A 249 -1.61 -14.10 3.99
C ALA A 249 -2.20 -12.85 3.32
N MET A 250 -1.75 -12.55 2.10
CA MET A 250 -2.23 -11.38 1.35
C MET A 250 -3.65 -11.62 0.82
N ASN A 251 -3.95 -12.83 0.37
CA ASN A 251 -5.28 -13.20 -0.11
C ASN A 251 -6.31 -13.08 1.03
N LEU A 252 -5.99 -13.61 2.21
CA LEU A 252 -6.80 -13.48 3.41
C LEU A 252 -7.00 -12.02 3.84
N ALA A 253 -5.95 -11.19 3.77
CA ALA A 253 -6.04 -9.76 4.05
C ALA A 253 -6.97 -9.00 3.10
N ASN A 254 -7.19 -9.51 1.89
CA ASN A 254 -8.15 -8.97 0.94
C ASN A 254 -9.51 -9.68 0.99
N VAL A 255 -9.69 -10.64 1.92
CA VAL A 255 -10.89 -11.49 2.04
C VAL A 255 -11.17 -12.23 0.73
N VAL A 256 -10.12 -12.80 0.15
CA VAL A 256 -10.16 -13.57 -1.10
C VAL A 256 -9.61 -14.97 -0.86
N GLU A 257 -10.35 -16.00 -1.28
CA GLU A 257 -9.88 -17.38 -1.21
C GLU A 257 -8.74 -17.63 -2.19
N ASP A 258 -7.89 -18.56 -1.77
CA ASP A 258 -6.67 -18.92 -2.45
C ASP A 258 -6.92 -19.46 -3.88
N GLU A 259 -8.03 -20.18 -4.06
CA GLU A 259 -8.47 -20.75 -5.33
C GLU A 259 -9.03 -19.69 -6.29
N VAL A 260 -9.58 -18.60 -5.79
CA VAL A 260 -10.09 -17.49 -6.61
C VAL A 260 -8.92 -16.80 -7.32
N VAL A 261 -7.82 -16.58 -6.60
CA VAL A 261 -6.60 -16.02 -7.18
C VAL A 261 -5.98 -16.99 -8.20
N ASP A 262 -5.99 -18.30 -7.90
CA ASP A 262 -5.51 -19.31 -8.86
C ASP A 262 -6.35 -19.33 -10.14
N ALA A 263 -7.68 -19.23 -10.02
CA ALA A 263 -8.59 -19.16 -11.15
C ALA A 263 -8.32 -17.92 -12.02
N LEU A 264 -8.07 -16.76 -11.41
CA LEU A 264 -7.66 -15.54 -12.11
C LEU A 264 -6.35 -15.76 -12.89
N VAL A 265 -5.31 -16.29 -12.22
CA VAL A 265 -4.01 -16.54 -12.85
C VAL A 265 -4.13 -17.53 -14.01
N ALA A 266 -4.89 -18.62 -13.82
CA ALA A 266 -5.12 -19.62 -14.85
C ALA A 266 -5.87 -19.04 -16.06
N ALA A 267 -6.94 -18.30 -15.82
CA ALA A 267 -7.74 -17.66 -16.88
C ALA A 267 -6.89 -16.65 -17.69
N VAL A 268 -6.10 -15.82 -17.01
CA VAL A 268 -5.20 -14.85 -17.64
C VAL A 268 -4.15 -15.55 -18.50
N LYS A 269 -3.47 -16.59 -17.98
CA LYS A 269 -2.47 -17.36 -18.73
C LYS A 269 -3.07 -18.06 -19.94
N ALA A 270 -4.23 -18.69 -19.79
CA ALA A 270 -4.95 -19.34 -20.89
C ALA A 270 -5.36 -18.34 -22.00
N ALA A 271 -5.57 -17.07 -21.65
CA ALA A 271 -5.91 -16.02 -22.60
C ALA A 271 -4.70 -15.42 -23.34
N TYR A 272 -3.45 -15.65 -22.89
CA TYR A 272 -2.25 -15.05 -23.50
C TYR A 272 -2.19 -15.21 -25.04
N PRO A 273 -2.43 -16.40 -25.64
CA PRO A 273 -2.39 -16.54 -27.08
C PRO A 273 -3.43 -15.67 -27.83
N ARG A 274 -4.64 -15.54 -27.26
CA ARG A 274 -5.75 -14.82 -27.90
C ARG A 274 -5.69 -13.31 -27.70
N LEU A 275 -5.11 -12.87 -26.58
CA LEU A 275 -5.05 -11.46 -26.19
C LEU A 275 -3.64 -10.89 -26.36
N ALA A 276 -2.73 -11.15 -25.42
CA ALA A 276 -1.41 -10.53 -25.37
C ALA A 276 -0.58 -10.84 -26.64
N HIS A 277 -0.50 -12.10 -27.06
CA HIS A 277 0.27 -12.48 -28.25
C HIS A 277 -0.31 -11.86 -29.53
N ARG A 278 -1.65 -11.87 -29.66
CA ARG A 278 -2.35 -11.22 -30.79
C ARG A 278 -2.10 -9.71 -30.81
N TYR A 279 -2.16 -9.05 -29.65
CA TYR A 279 -1.87 -7.62 -29.51
C TYR A 279 -0.43 -7.30 -29.93
N TYR A 280 0.57 -8.04 -29.43
CA TYR A 280 1.96 -7.79 -29.83
C TYR A 280 2.24 -8.15 -31.30
N THR A 281 1.52 -9.11 -31.88
CA THR A 281 1.57 -9.40 -33.32
C THR A 281 1.02 -8.23 -34.14
N LEU A 282 -0.10 -7.64 -33.69
CA LEU A 282 -0.68 -6.47 -34.33
C LEU A 282 0.25 -5.25 -34.20
N LYS A 283 0.81 -5.03 -33.00
CA LYS A 283 1.78 -3.96 -32.76
C LYS A 283 3.02 -4.15 -33.64
N ALA A 284 3.56 -5.36 -33.77
CA ALA A 284 4.69 -5.65 -34.66
C ALA A 284 4.39 -5.21 -36.12
N ARG A 285 3.19 -5.53 -36.63
CA ARG A 285 2.75 -5.10 -37.97
C ARG A 285 2.68 -3.58 -38.12
N TRP A 286 2.13 -2.87 -37.13
CA TRP A 286 2.07 -1.41 -37.17
C TRP A 286 3.45 -0.75 -37.18
N PHE A 287 4.45 -1.39 -36.57
CA PHE A 287 5.83 -0.92 -36.55
C PHE A 287 6.68 -1.48 -37.71
N GLY A 288 6.10 -2.29 -38.60
CA GLY A 288 6.80 -2.89 -39.74
C GLY A 288 7.90 -3.89 -39.35
N VAL A 289 7.79 -4.54 -38.19
CA VAL A 289 8.76 -5.53 -37.70
C VAL A 289 8.13 -6.92 -37.56
N ASP A 290 8.95 -7.97 -37.71
CA ASP A 290 8.47 -9.36 -37.56
C ASP A 290 8.15 -9.71 -36.10
N LYS A 291 8.96 -9.20 -35.17
CA LYS A 291 8.81 -9.41 -33.73
C LYS A 291 9.22 -8.16 -32.98
N MET A 292 8.37 -7.73 -32.05
CA MET A 292 8.68 -6.59 -31.19
C MET A 292 9.89 -6.90 -30.31
N PRO A 293 10.97 -6.11 -30.36
CA PRO A 293 12.00 -6.18 -29.34
C PRO A 293 11.46 -5.66 -28.01
N TYR A 294 12.03 -6.13 -26.88
CA TYR A 294 11.49 -5.80 -25.55
C TYR A 294 11.50 -4.30 -25.23
N TRP A 295 12.41 -3.54 -25.84
CA TRP A 295 12.51 -2.08 -25.68
C TRP A 295 11.42 -1.30 -26.43
N ASP A 296 10.69 -1.93 -27.36
CA ASP A 296 9.58 -1.30 -28.09
C ASP A 296 8.21 -1.59 -27.47
N ARG A 297 8.17 -2.32 -26.34
CA ARG A 297 6.91 -2.64 -25.64
C ARG A 297 6.10 -1.40 -25.30
N ASN A 298 6.77 -0.34 -24.84
CA ASN A 298 6.16 0.92 -24.42
C ASN A 298 6.14 1.98 -25.53
N ALA A 299 6.62 1.65 -26.74
CA ALA A 299 6.66 2.61 -27.83
C ALA A 299 5.25 3.14 -28.15
N PRO A 300 5.07 4.46 -28.29
CA PRO A 300 3.81 5.05 -28.75
C PRO A 300 3.53 4.56 -30.17
N LEU A 301 2.26 4.35 -30.51
CA LEU A 301 1.89 3.98 -31.88
C LEU A 301 2.36 5.06 -32.87
N PRO A 302 2.69 4.69 -34.12
CA PRO A 302 3.17 5.67 -35.11
C PRO A 302 2.25 6.88 -35.31
N GLU A 303 0.93 6.67 -35.19
CA GLU A 303 -0.11 7.70 -35.35
C GLU A 303 -0.57 8.31 -34.01
N HIS A 304 0.17 8.06 -32.92
CA HIS A 304 -0.22 8.56 -31.60
C HIS A 304 -0.14 10.08 -31.52
N ASP A 305 -1.29 10.71 -31.25
CA ASP A 305 -1.41 12.12 -30.94
C ASP A 305 -0.80 12.41 -29.55
N ASP A 306 0.31 13.13 -29.52
CA ASP A 306 1.02 13.58 -28.31
C ASP A 306 0.74 15.05 -27.99
N ARG A 307 -0.39 15.61 -28.47
CA ARG A 307 -0.79 16.96 -28.11
C ARG A 307 -0.96 17.12 -26.61
N VAL A 308 -0.57 18.29 -26.13
CA VAL A 308 -0.85 18.72 -24.77
C VAL A 308 -2.31 19.16 -24.69
N ILE A 309 -3.10 18.47 -23.86
CA ILE A 309 -4.48 18.88 -23.53
C ILE A 309 -4.43 19.78 -22.30
N ARG A 310 -4.89 21.02 -22.43
CA ARG A 310 -4.93 21.99 -21.31
C ARG A 310 -6.09 21.69 -20.39
N TRP A 311 -5.99 22.10 -19.12
CA TRP A 311 -7.00 21.82 -18.10
C TRP A 311 -8.45 22.17 -18.53
N PRO A 312 -8.76 23.36 -19.09
CA PRO A 312 -10.13 23.69 -19.49
C PRO A 312 -10.65 22.86 -20.69
N GLU A 313 -9.76 22.26 -21.46
CA GLU A 313 -10.15 21.31 -22.52
C GLU A 313 -10.39 19.93 -21.92
N ALA A 314 -9.53 19.48 -21.00
CA ALA A 314 -9.69 18.22 -20.29
C ALA A 314 -11.03 18.15 -19.54
N GLU A 315 -11.43 19.23 -18.86
CA GLU A 315 -12.72 19.34 -18.15
C GLU A 315 -13.93 19.15 -19.09
N LYS A 316 -13.82 19.53 -20.36
CA LYS A 316 -14.92 19.36 -21.33
C LYS A 316 -14.99 17.95 -21.91
N ILE A 317 -13.92 17.16 -21.77
CA ILE A 317 -13.83 15.80 -22.32
C ILE A 317 -14.43 14.78 -21.36
N VAL A 318 -14.23 14.95 -20.05
CA VAL A 318 -14.70 14.04 -18.98
C VAL A 318 -16.05 14.46 -18.41
#